data_AF-A0A095VJP2-F1
#
_entry.id   AF-A0A095VJP2-F1
#
_cell.length_a   1.000
_cell.length_b   1.000
_cell.length_c   1.000
_cell.angle_alpha   90.00
_cell.angle_beta   90.00
_cell.angle_gamma   90.00
#
_symmetry.space_group_name_H-M   'P 1'
#
loop_
_entity.id
_entity.type
_entity.pdbx_description
1 polymer ?
#
loop_
_entity_poly.entity_id
_entity_poly.type
_entity_poly.pdbx_seq_one_letter_code
_entity_poly.pdbx_strand_id
1 'polypeptide(L)'
;MGEALTPKRIITDKLRSYGAAKRDLMPTVEHRSHKGLNNRAENSHLPLRKRERAMQGFRSTGGLQRFISVFSAIRNHFVPSHQKHSAIAIHIHRIRSMAQWKAVTGAVA
;
A
#
# COMPACT_ATOMS: atom_id res chain seq x y z
N MET A 1 -9.64 -0.14 14.54
CA MET A 1 -8.40 0.66 14.33
C MET A 1 -7.24 -0.28 14.62
N GLY A 2 -6.41 -0.60 13.63
CA GLY A 2 -5.25 -1.46 13.86
C GLY A 2 -4.15 -0.64 14.54
N GLU A 3 -3.56 -1.16 15.62
CA GLU A 3 -2.38 -0.56 16.26
C GLU A 3 -1.32 -0.26 15.21
N ALA A 4 -0.96 1.02 15.09
CA ALA A 4 0.14 1.44 14.25
C ALA A 4 1.45 1.03 14.95
N LEU A 5 1.92 -0.18 14.67
CA LEU A 5 3.24 -0.63 15.12
C LEU A 5 4.30 0.33 14.59
N THR A 6 5.08 0.91 15.49
CA THR A 6 6.23 1.74 15.10
C THR A 6 7.22 0.88 14.33
N PRO A 7 7.56 1.21 13.07
CA PRO A 7 8.48 0.43 12.28
C PRO A 7 9.88 0.51 12.90
N LYS A 8 10.60 -0.62 12.90
CA LYS A 8 12.01 -0.67 13.34
C LYS A 8 12.93 0.16 12.43
N ARG A 9 12.57 0.28 11.16
CA ARG A 9 13.33 0.99 10.13
C ARG A 9 12.40 1.59 9.07
N ILE A 10 12.76 2.76 8.56
CA ILE A 10 12.17 3.39 7.38
C ILE A 10 13.18 3.40 6.23
N ILE A 11 12.68 3.17 5.03
CA ILE A 11 13.46 3.26 3.79
C ILE A 11 12.79 4.31 2.91
N THR A 12 13.55 5.31 2.47
CA THR A 12 13.10 6.32 1.51
C THR A 12 14.14 6.49 0.41
N ASP A 13 13.85 7.34 -0.57
CA ASP A 13 14.89 7.85 -1.45
C ASP A 13 15.83 8.84 -0.69
N LYS A 14 16.71 9.50 -1.44
CA LYS A 14 17.76 10.39 -0.90
C LYS A 14 17.36 11.87 -0.84
N LEU A 15 16.09 12.23 -1.04
CA LEU A 15 15.65 13.63 -0.93
C LEU A 15 15.82 14.16 0.50
N ARG A 16 16.35 15.39 0.62
CA ARG A 16 16.63 16.03 1.92
C ARG A 16 15.39 16.18 2.79
N SER A 17 14.21 16.33 2.18
CA SER A 17 12.92 16.45 2.86
C SER A 17 12.61 15.24 3.75
N TYR A 18 12.99 14.02 3.35
CA TYR A 18 12.73 12.83 4.16
C TYR A 18 13.58 12.80 5.44
N GLY A 19 14.85 13.21 5.36
CA GLY A 19 15.70 13.31 6.55
C GLY A 19 15.20 14.38 7.53
N ALA A 20 14.67 15.50 7.02
CA ALA A 20 14.02 16.50 7.85
C ALA A 20 12.75 15.95 8.52
N ALA A 21 11.81 15.41 7.74
CA ALA A 21 10.56 14.84 8.26
C ALA A 21 10.80 13.71 9.27
N LYS A 22 11.83 12.87 9.07
CA LYS A 22 12.20 11.82 10.02
C LYS A 22 12.60 12.38 11.38
N ARG A 23 13.36 13.48 11.43
CA ARG A 23 13.78 14.09 12.70
C ARG A 23 12.59 14.56 13.52
N ASP A 24 11.56 15.07 12.85
CA ASP A 24 10.38 15.62 13.52
C ASP A 24 9.38 14.51 13.91
N LEU A 25 9.13 13.56 13.01
CA LEU A 25 8.07 12.57 13.18
C LEU A 25 8.52 11.26 13.83
N MET A 26 9.75 10.81 13.54
CA MET A 26 10.23 9.45 13.88
C MET A 26 11.72 9.45 14.26
N PRO A 27 12.13 10.25 15.27
CA PRO A 27 13.53 10.49 15.58
C PRO A 27 14.30 9.23 15.99
N THR A 28 13.62 8.24 16.58
CA THR A 28 14.23 7.00 17.09
C THR A 28 14.33 5.88 16.06
N VAL A 29 13.69 6.04 14.89
CA VAL A 29 13.62 4.97 13.89
C VAL A 29 14.85 4.98 12.98
N GLU A 30 15.42 3.80 12.71
CA GLU A 30 16.55 3.66 11.78
C GLU A 30 16.12 4.13 10.38
N HIS A 31 16.95 4.92 9.70
CA HIS A 31 16.69 5.38 8.34
C HIS A 31 17.75 4.86 7.37
N ARG A 32 17.31 4.26 6.26
CA ARG A 32 18.19 3.82 5.17
C ARG A 32 17.74 4.41 3.84
N SER A 33 18.72 4.80 3.01
CA SER A 33 18.49 5.41 1.69
C SER A 33 19.47 4.92 0.62
N HIS A 34 20.12 3.77 0.84
CA HIS A 34 21.02 3.17 -0.14
C HIS A 34 20.27 2.79 -1.44
N LYS A 35 21.00 2.76 -2.56
CA LYS A 35 20.44 2.49 -3.88
C LYS A 35 19.68 1.16 -3.89
N GLY A 36 18.45 1.18 -4.41
CA GLY A 36 17.62 0.00 -4.59
C GLY A 36 16.81 -0.45 -3.36
N LEU A 37 17.04 0.12 -2.18
CA LEU A 37 16.27 -0.26 -0.99
C LEU A 37 14.79 0.13 -1.10
N ASN A 38 14.48 1.23 -1.77
CA ASN A 38 13.11 1.71 -1.98
C ASN A 38 12.38 1.02 -3.14
N ASN A 39 13.01 0.09 -3.87
CA ASN A 39 12.42 -0.59 -5.03
C ASN A 39 11.04 -1.19 -4.73
N ARG A 40 10.84 -1.71 -3.51
CA ARG A 40 9.55 -2.25 -3.09
C ARG A 40 8.46 -1.17 -3.02
N ALA A 41 8.77 -0.01 -2.43
CA ALA A 41 7.85 1.11 -2.36
C ALA A 41 7.52 1.60 -3.78
N GLU A 42 8.53 1.76 -4.63
CA GLU A 42 8.34 2.15 -6.03
C GLU A 42 7.47 1.16 -6.81
N ASN A 43 7.75 -0.14 -6.69
CA ASN A 43 6.96 -1.19 -7.34
C ASN A 43 5.51 -1.22 -6.84
N SER A 44 5.28 -0.86 -5.58
CA SER A 44 3.93 -0.80 -5.02
C SER A 44 3.07 0.30 -5.63
N HIS A 45 3.69 1.34 -6.21
CA HIS A 45 2.99 2.42 -6.91
C HIS A 45 2.56 2.05 -8.33
N LEU A 46 3.18 1.03 -8.94
CA LEU A 46 2.93 0.68 -10.35
C LEU A 46 1.45 0.38 -10.66
N PRO A 47 0.70 -0.39 -9.84
CA PRO A 47 -0.71 -0.66 -10.11
C PRO A 47 -1.57 0.62 -10.11
N LEU A 48 -1.29 1.55 -9.20
CA LEU A 48 -1.96 2.84 -9.12
C LEU A 48 -1.63 3.69 -10.36
N ARG A 49 -0.34 3.86 -10.67
CA ARG A 49 0.13 4.63 -11.83
C ARG A 49 -0.42 4.08 -13.15
N LYS A 50 -0.53 2.76 -13.30
CA LYS A 50 -1.13 2.14 -14.49
C LYS A 50 -2.59 2.56 -14.67
N ARG A 51 -3.37 2.56 -13.58
CA ARG A 51 -4.78 2.99 -13.62
C ARG A 51 -4.91 4.48 -13.89
N GLU A 52 -4.14 5.31 -13.19
CA GLU A 52 -4.10 6.76 -13.40
C GLU A 52 -3.76 7.11 -14.86
N ARG A 53 -2.74 6.47 -15.45
CA ARG A 53 -2.37 6.67 -16.86
C ARG A 53 -3.48 6.24 -17.82
N ALA A 54 -4.12 5.09 -17.57
CA ALA A 54 -5.24 4.62 -18.39
C ALA A 54 -6.45 5.57 -18.32
N MET A 55 -6.62 6.25 -17.19
CA MET A 55 -7.66 7.27 -16.98
C MET A 55 -7.27 8.65 -17.54
N GLN A 56 -6.06 8.81 -18.08
CA GLN A 56 -5.50 10.08 -18.55
C GLN A 56 -5.42 11.16 -17.45
N GLY A 57 -5.14 10.74 -16.22
CA GLY A 57 -5.10 11.62 -15.05
C GLY A 57 -6.49 11.96 -14.51
N PHE A 58 -6.52 12.84 -13.51
CA PHE A 58 -7.75 13.27 -12.84
C PHE A 58 -7.99 14.76 -13.07
N ARG A 59 -9.25 15.12 -13.33
CA ARG A 59 -9.66 16.53 -13.53
C ARG A 59 -9.68 17.34 -12.22
N SER A 60 -9.61 16.69 -11.07
CA SER A 60 -9.58 17.35 -9.75
C SER A 60 -8.86 16.50 -8.70
N THR A 61 -8.32 17.18 -7.69
CA THR A 61 -7.69 16.56 -6.51
C THR A 61 -8.69 15.72 -5.71
N GLY A 62 -9.93 16.18 -5.56
CA GLY A 62 -11.00 15.42 -4.90
C GLY A 62 -11.34 14.11 -5.61
N GLY A 63 -11.33 14.11 -6.95
CA GLY A 63 -11.51 12.90 -7.74
C GLY A 63 -10.38 11.89 -7.53
N LEU A 64 -9.12 12.36 -7.55
CA LEU A 64 -7.95 11.53 -7.25
C LEU A 64 -8.03 10.95 -5.83
N GLN A 65 -8.39 11.77 -4.83
CA GLN A 65 -8.47 11.33 -3.43
C GLN A 65 -9.51 10.22 -3.27
N ARG A 66 -10.71 10.39 -3.82
CA ARG A 66 -11.77 9.37 -3.77
C ARG A 66 -11.32 8.07 -4.45
N PHE A 67 -10.67 8.19 -5.61
CA PHE A 67 -10.15 7.04 -6.33
C PHE A 67 -9.07 6.30 -5.51
N ILE A 68 -8.07 7.01 -4.97
CA ILE A 68 -7.00 6.41 -4.17
C ILE A 68 -7.58 5.72 -2.93
N SER A 69 -8.55 6.33 -2.24
CA SER A 69 -9.19 5.74 -1.05
C SER A 69 -9.84 4.39 -1.37
N VAL A 70 -10.66 4.33 -2.42
CA VAL A 70 -11.34 3.09 -2.83
C VAL A 70 -10.35 2.07 -3.38
N PHE A 71 -9.45 2.50 -4.27
CA PHE A 71 -8.43 1.63 -4.88
C PHE A 71 -7.54 0.98 -3.82
N SER A 72 -7.11 1.75 -2.82
CA SER A 72 -6.25 1.24 -1.74
C SER A 72 -7.00 0.25 -0.85
N ALA A 73 -8.26 0.53 -0.51
CA ALA A 73 -9.09 -0.40 0.27
C ALA A 73 -9.27 -1.75 -0.45
N ILE A 74 -9.63 -1.72 -1.73
CA ILE A 74 -9.79 -2.94 -2.55
C ILE A 74 -8.44 -3.67 -2.66
N ARG A 75 -7.36 -2.96 -2.99
CA ARG A 75 -6.04 -3.58 -3.16
C ARG A 75 -5.56 -4.23 -1.87
N ASN A 76 -5.69 -3.56 -0.72
CA ASN A 76 -5.26 -4.08 0.57
C ASN A 76 -6.06 -5.32 1.00
N HIS A 77 -7.33 -5.41 0.60
CA HIS A 77 -8.18 -6.57 0.86
C HIS A 77 -7.71 -7.81 0.09
N PHE A 78 -7.40 -7.65 -1.19
CA PHE A 78 -7.08 -8.77 -2.08
C PHE A 78 -5.60 -9.15 -2.12
N VAL A 79 -4.69 -8.19 -1.91
CA VAL A 79 -3.24 -8.45 -1.94
C VAL A 79 -2.78 -8.96 -0.57
N PRO A 80 -2.27 -10.19 -0.46
CA PRO A 80 -1.75 -10.71 0.80
C PRO A 80 -0.64 -9.82 1.35
N SER A 81 -0.62 -9.61 2.67
CA SER A 81 0.51 -8.97 3.33
C SER A 81 1.78 -9.76 3.04
N HIS A 82 2.88 -9.04 2.85
CA HIS A 82 4.21 -9.61 2.67
C HIS A 82 4.64 -10.57 3.79
N GLN A 83 4.07 -10.45 5.00
CA GLN A 83 4.39 -11.34 6.12
C GLN A 83 3.82 -12.75 5.93
N LYS A 84 2.89 -12.95 4.99
CA LYS A 84 2.33 -14.26 4.64
C LYS A 84 3.22 -14.90 3.57
N HIS A 85 4.18 -15.70 4.01
CA HIS A 85 5.18 -16.30 3.12
C HIS A 85 4.84 -17.72 2.63
N SER A 86 3.91 -18.44 3.28
CA SER A 86 3.56 -19.80 2.86
C SER A 86 2.47 -19.81 1.78
N ALA A 87 2.56 -20.76 0.85
CA ALA A 87 1.55 -20.97 -0.19
C ALA A 87 0.16 -21.19 0.41
N ILE A 88 0.07 -21.93 1.52
CA ILE A 88 -1.17 -22.19 2.26
C ILE A 88 -1.75 -20.89 2.83
N ALA A 89 -0.93 -20.05 3.48
CA ALA A 89 -1.41 -18.78 4.04
C ALA A 89 -1.92 -17.83 2.95
N ILE A 90 -1.26 -17.81 1.78
CA ILE A 90 -1.69 -17.04 0.61
C ILE A 90 -3.00 -17.59 0.05
N HIS A 91 -3.13 -18.92 -0.05
CA HIS A 91 -4.34 -19.57 -0.54
C HIS A 91 -5.55 -19.28 0.36
N ILE A 92 -5.39 -19.45 1.68
CA ILE A 92 -6.43 -19.13 2.67
C ILE A 92 -6.80 -17.65 2.62
N HIS A 93 -5.82 -16.74 2.49
CA HIS A 93 -6.09 -15.30 2.31
C HIS A 93 -7.00 -15.05 1.11
N ARG A 94 -6.68 -15.62 -0.05
CA ARG A 94 -7.46 -15.44 -1.29
C ARG A 94 -8.90 -15.95 -1.15
N ILE A 95 -9.09 -17.15 -0.57
CA ILE A 95 -10.43 -17.71 -0.34
C ILE A 95 -11.25 -16.78 0.57
N ARG A 96 -10.67 -16.35 1.70
CA ARG A 96 -11.35 -15.48 2.67
C ARG A 96 -11.69 -14.12 2.05
N SER A 97 -10.75 -13.50 1.36
CA SER A 97 -10.98 -12.20 0.69
C SER A 97 -12.13 -12.30 -0.32
N MET A 98 -12.18 -13.37 -1.12
CA MET A 98 -13.25 -13.59 -2.08
C MET A 98 -14.60 -13.86 -1.42
N ALA A 99 -14.65 -14.67 -0.37
CA ALA A 99 -15.88 -14.93 0.38
C ALA A 99 -16.45 -13.63 1.00
N GLN A 100 -15.58 -12.83 1.63
CA GLN A 100 -15.96 -11.52 2.17
C GLN A 100 -16.45 -10.56 1.10
N TRP A 101 -15.79 -10.55 -0.07
CA TRP A 101 -16.21 -9.71 -1.19
C TRP A 101 -17.62 -10.06 -1.66
N LYS A 102 -17.90 -11.35 -1.89
CA LYS A 102 -19.24 -11.82 -2.31
C LYS A 102 -20.34 -11.43 -1.31
N ALA A 103 -20.05 -11.58 -0.01
CA ALA A 103 -21.00 -11.22 1.05
C ALA A 103 -21.33 -9.72 1.04
N VAL A 104 -20.35 -8.84 0.81
CA VAL A 104 -20.54 -7.40 0.84
C VAL A 104 -21.15 -6.87 -0.46
N THR A 105 -20.84 -7.46 -1.62
CA THR A 105 -21.38 -6.97 -2.90
C THR A 105 -22.78 -7.50 -3.21
N GLY A 106 -23.35 -8.38 -2.38
CA GLY A 106 -24.62 -9.03 -2.67
C GLY A 106 -24.58 -9.90 -3.94
N ALA A 107 -23.38 -10.22 -4.42
CA ALA A 107 -23.18 -11.15 -5.52
C ALA A 107 -23.33 -12.57 -4.98
N VAL A 108 -24.58 -12.92 -4.67
CA VAL A 108 -24.99 -14.32 -4.54
C VAL A 108 -24.85 -14.93 -5.93
N ALA A 109 -24.11 -16.03 -6.02
CA ALA A 109 -23.92 -16.77 -7.26
C ALA A 109 -25.26 -17.32 -7.78
#